data_AF-K9GLW3-F1
#
_entry.id   AF-K9GLW3-F1
#
_cell.length_a   1.000
_cell.length_b   1.000
_cell.length_c   1.000
_cell.angle_alpha   90.00
_cell.angle_beta   90.00
_cell.angle_gamma   90.00
#
_symmetry.space_group_name_H-M   'P 1'
#
loop_
_entity.id
_entity.type
_entity.pdbx_description
1 polymer ?
#
loop_
_entity_poly.entity_id
_entity_poly.type
_entity_poly.pdbx_seq_one_letter_code
_entity_poly.pdbx_strand_id
1 'polypeptide(L)'
;MAARFDRDQLQDALDRLGEAAAANHTQLDLAVYGGAALMLASRFRYASEDVDIASIGEWPDWLRKAVDKVARDNGWAADWLNDAIQFHLSPAATQSDDHLEFGTYPRRGEPGLRVFVPSAEYLLALKLKAMRVADPVKGPLEARDIRKLMAACGLTGIDDAIAILGQYFPRSAADADKQRFLLKHVLSQEDPDDDPPDYPVRDL
;
A
#
# COMPACT_ATOMS: atom_id res chain seq x y z
N MET A 1 2.06 3.36 -22.38
CA MET A 1 2.34 3.10 -20.95
C MET A 1 1.85 4.31 -20.19
N ALA A 2 1.04 4.12 -19.14
CA ALA A 2 0.66 5.24 -18.27
C ALA A 2 1.91 5.79 -17.54
N ALA A 3 1.93 7.09 -17.28
CA ALA A 3 3.02 7.69 -16.53
C ALA A 3 3.01 7.19 -15.08
N ARG A 4 4.19 6.81 -14.57
CA ARG A 4 4.39 6.57 -13.13
C ARG A 4 4.43 7.90 -12.41
N PHE A 5 4.08 7.89 -11.14
CA PHE A 5 4.21 9.03 -10.26
C PHE A 5 5.06 8.71 -9.04
N ASP A 6 5.73 9.74 -8.54
CA ASP A 6 6.51 9.69 -7.31
C ASP A 6 5.68 10.12 -6.08
N ARG A 7 6.36 10.16 -4.93
CA ARG A 7 5.76 10.49 -3.64
C ARG A 7 5.24 11.93 -3.59
N ASP A 8 5.94 12.89 -4.18
CA ASP A 8 5.55 14.30 -4.11
C ASP A 8 4.33 14.53 -4.98
N GLN A 9 4.33 13.96 -6.19
CA GLN A 9 3.17 14.02 -7.07
C GLN A 9 1.94 13.33 -6.47
N LEU A 10 2.11 12.19 -5.78
CA LEU A 10 1.01 11.54 -5.05
C LEU A 10 0.49 12.43 -3.92
N GLN A 11 1.36 13.07 -3.13
CA GLN A 11 0.91 13.97 -2.07
C GLN A 11 0.21 15.21 -2.63
N ASP A 12 0.64 15.75 -3.76
CA ASP A 12 -0.02 16.86 -4.45
C ASP A 12 -1.40 16.43 -4.99
N ALA A 13 -1.53 15.19 -5.47
CA ALA A 13 -2.82 14.63 -5.83
C ALA A 13 -3.75 14.48 -4.61
N LEU A 14 -3.24 13.98 -3.49
CA LEU A 14 -3.99 13.87 -2.23
C LEU A 14 -4.40 15.25 -1.71
N ASP A 15 -3.55 16.28 -1.85
CA ASP A 15 -3.91 17.67 -1.51
C ASP A 15 -5.15 18.12 -2.29
N ARG A 16 -5.16 17.90 -3.61
CA ARG A 16 -6.27 18.26 -4.48
C ARG A 16 -7.55 17.49 -4.16
N LEU A 17 -7.44 16.23 -3.77
CA LEU A 17 -8.59 15.44 -3.31
C LEU A 17 -9.12 15.94 -1.96
N GLY A 18 -8.22 16.30 -1.04
CA GLY A 18 -8.57 16.91 0.23
C GLY A 18 -9.27 18.25 0.08
N GLU A 19 -8.77 19.12 -0.81
CA GLU A 19 -9.41 20.40 -1.14
C GLU A 19 -10.81 20.19 -1.71
N ALA A 20 -10.97 19.21 -2.61
CA ALA A 20 -12.27 18.86 -3.18
C ALA A 20 -13.25 18.35 -2.11
N ALA A 21 -12.79 17.52 -1.18
CA ALA A 21 -13.61 17.02 -0.08
C ALA A 21 -14.06 18.16 0.86
N ALA A 22 -13.13 19.03 1.25
CA ALA A 22 -13.40 20.19 2.11
C ALA A 22 -14.39 21.17 1.45
N ALA A 23 -14.21 21.46 0.15
CA ALA A 23 -15.13 22.30 -0.62
C ALA A 23 -16.55 21.72 -0.74
N ASN A 24 -16.70 20.41 -0.56
CA ASN A 24 -17.99 19.71 -0.52
C ASN A 24 -18.44 19.35 0.90
N HIS A 25 -17.87 19.99 1.93
CA HIS A 25 -18.21 19.79 3.34
C HIS A 25 -18.16 18.31 3.79
N THR A 26 -17.24 17.54 3.22
CA THR A 26 -17.06 16.11 3.50
C THR A 26 -15.70 15.89 4.14
N GLN A 27 -15.64 14.98 5.11
CA GLN A 27 -14.40 14.41 5.62
C GLN A 27 -14.32 12.96 5.16
N LEU A 28 -13.34 12.66 4.30
CA LEU A 28 -13.14 11.33 3.73
C LEU A 28 -11.97 10.63 4.42
N ASP A 29 -12.13 9.33 4.66
CA ASP A 29 -11.05 8.46 5.11
C ASP A 29 -10.66 7.51 3.98
N LEU A 30 -9.38 7.50 3.60
CA LEU A 30 -8.84 6.60 2.58
C LEU A 30 -7.73 5.74 3.17
N ALA A 31 -7.95 4.43 3.24
CA ALA A 31 -6.88 3.48 3.47
C ALA A 31 -6.21 3.14 2.14
N VAL A 32 -4.94 3.53 1.99
CA VAL A 32 -4.11 3.31 0.79
C VAL A 32 -3.26 2.04 0.95
N TYR A 33 -3.18 1.24 -0.10
CA TYR A 33 -2.48 -0.04 -0.13
C TYR A 33 -1.45 -0.11 -1.27
N GLY A 34 -0.85 -1.29 -1.44
CA GLY A 34 -0.03 -1.62 -2.60
C GLY A 34 1.29 -0.84 -2.65
N GLY A 35 1.73 -0.52 -3.88
CA GLY A 35 2.95 0.25 -4.10
C GLY A 35 2.86 1.69 -3.58
N ALA A 36 1.66 2.29 -3.63
CA ALA A 36 1.42 3.63 -3.12
C ALA A 36 1.58 3.71 -1.60
N ALA A 37 1.09 2.73 -0.85
CA ALA A 37 1.30 2.65 0.60
C ALA A 37 2.80 2.59 0.94
N LEU A 38 3.56 1.73 0.24
CA LEU A 38 5.01 1.68 0.40
C LEU A 38 5.68 3.02 0.08
N MET A 39 5.22 3.73 -0.95
CA MET A 39 5.80 5.02 -1.34
C MET A 39 5.51 6.14 -0.33
N LEU A 40 4.34 6.13 0.30
CA LEU A 40 3.96 7.07 1.34
C LEU A 40 4.67 6.76 2.66
N ALA A 41 4.53 5.51 3.13
CA ALA A 41 4.95 5.08 4.44
C ALA A 41 6.43 4.70 4.53
N SER A 42 7.14 4.59 3.39
CA SER A 42 8.55 4.20 3.37
C SER A 42 9.41 5.10 2.49
N ARG A 43 10.73 5.03 2.69
CA ARG A 43 11.73 5.67 1.81
C ARG A 43 12.33 4.74 0.76
N PHE A 44 11.87 3.47 0.63
CA PHE A 44 12.47 2.50 -0.30
C PHE A 44 11.65 2.26 -1.58
N ARG A 45 10.47 2.87 -1.69
CA ARG A 45 9.65 2.86 -2.89
C ARG A 45 9.54 4.27 -3.47
N TYR A 46 10.01 4.43 -4.71
CA TYR A 46 10.14 5.75 -5.34
C TYR A 46 9.10 6.03 -6.41
N ALA A 47 8.34 5.03 -6.83
CA ALA A 47 7.30 5.20 -7.85
C ALA A 47 6.17 4.16 -7.72
N SER A 48 4.97 4.57 -8.11
CA SER A 48 3.80 3.71 -8.33
C SER A 48 3.15 4.00 -9.69
N GLU A 49 2.38 3.04 -10.19
CA GLU A 49 1.54 3.18 -11.39
C GLU A 49 0.10 3.55 -11.02
N ASP A 50 -0.32 3.16 -9.82
CA ASP A 50 -1.66 3.23 -9.27
C ASP A 50 -1.66 3.37 -7.74
N VAL A 51 -2.84 3.70 -7.21
CA VAL A 51 -3.19 3.83 -5.80
C VAL A 51 -4.39 2.93 -5.54
N ASP A 52 -4.13 1.82 -4.88
CA ASP A 52 -5.18 0.93 -4.39
C ASP A 52 -5.77 1.50 -3.09
N ILE A 53 -7.08 1.64 -3.01
CA ILE A 53 -7.78 2.04 -1.78
C ILE A 53 -8.78 0.98 -1.31
N ALA A 54 -9.05 0.93 0.00
CA ALA A 54 -10.25 0.24 0.48
C ALA A 54 -11.49 0.89 -0.12
N SER A 55 -12.53 0.09 -0.36
CA SER A 55 -13.78 0.61 -0.89
C SER A 55 -14.44 1.54 0.13
N ILE A 56 -14.81 2.72 -0.35
CA ILE A 56 -15.57 3.73 0.40
C ILE A 56 -17.07 3.68 0.05
N GLY A 57 -17.53 2.60 -0.58
CA GLY A 57 -18.87 2.49 -1.13
C GLY A 57 -19.03 3.29 -2.42
N GLU A 58 -20.22 3.81 -2.68
CA GLU A 58 -20.48 4.62 -3.87
C GLU A 58 -19.73 5.95 -3.78
N TRP A 59 -18.88 6.22 -4.79
CA TRP A 59 -18.15 7.48 -4.81
C TRP A 59 -19.11 8.65 -5.04
N PRO A 60 -18.93 9.78 -4.37
CA PRO A 60 -19.65 11.00 -4.74
C PRO A 60 -19.24 11.51 -6.12
N ASP A 61 -20.15 12.21 -6.82
CA ASP A 61 -19.85 12.82 -8.13
C ASP A 61 -18.68 13.79 -8.09
N TRP A 62 -18.53 14.54 -6.98
CA TRP A 62 -17.41 15.46 -6.81
C TRP A 62 -16.07 14.70 -6.75
N LEU A 63 -16.04 13.52 -6.13
CA LEU A 63 -14.83 12.72 -5.98
C LEU A 63 -14.42 12.15 -7.34
N ARG A 64 -15.37 11.58 -8.10
CA ARG A 64 -15.13 11.11 -9.48
C ARG A 64 -14.51 12.22 -10.34
N LYS A 65 -15.13 13.41 -10.33
CA LYS A 65 -14.63 14.59 -11.09
C LYS A 65 -13.23 15.02 -10.64
N ALA A 66 -12.95 14.98 -9.33
CA ALA A 66 -11.65 15.34 -8.80
C ALA A 66 -10.56 14.34 -9.22
N VAL A 67 -10.83 13.04 -9.10
CA VAL A 67 -9.94 11.95 -9.52
C VAL A 67 -9.66 12.01 -11.02
N ASP A 68 -10.69 12.21 -11.85
CA ASP A 68 -10.56 12.36 -13.31
C ASP A 68 -9.74 13.59 -13.68
N LYS A 69 -9.92 14.70 -12.94
CA LYS A 69 -9.16 15.93 -13.17
C LYS A 69 -7.69 15.74 -12.80
N VAL A 70 -7.39 15.08 -11.68
CA VAL A 70 -6.01 14.72 -11.31
C VAL A 70 -5.35 13.87 -12.39
N ALA A 71 -6.05 12.84 -12.87
CA ALA A 71 -5.53 11.96 -13.91
C ALA A 71 -5.17 12.72 -15.18
N ARG A 72 -6.10 13.55 -15.69
CA ARG A 72 -5.90 14.32 -16.92
C ARG A 72 -4.79 15.36 -16.80
N ASP A 73 -4.75 16.09 -15.70
CA ASP A 73 -3.76 17.16 -15.52
C ASP A 73 -2.33 16.62 -15.40
N ASN A 74 -2.16 15.39 -14.90
CA ASN A 74 -0.85 14.75 -14.74
C ASN A 74 -0.50 13.73 -15.84
N GLY A 75 -1.43 13.44 -16.77
CA GLY A 75 -1.24 12.39 -17.78
C GLY A 75 -1.17 10.97 -17.20
N TRP A 76 -1.84 10.73 -16.07
CA TRP A 76 -1.91 9.41 -15.44
C TRP A 76 -3.00 8.54 -16.05
N ALA A 77 -3.00 7.26 -15.69
CA ALA A 77 -4.08 6.35 -16.04
C ALA A 77 -5.41 6.84 -15.44
N ALA A 78 -6.53 6.57 -16.11
CA ALA A 78 -7.85 6.97 -15.61
C ALA A 78 -8.21 6.25 -14.30
N ASP A 79 -7.68 5.06 -14.09
CA ASP A 79 -7.83 4.19 -12.92
C ASP A 79 -6.66 4.30 -11.92
N TRP A 80 -5.89 5.41 -11.98
CA TRP A 80 -4.76 5.65 -11.06
C TRP A 80 -5.16 5.58 -9.58
N LEU A 81 -6.43 5.81 -9.24
CA LEU A 81 -7.00 5.58 -7.93
C LEU A 81 -8.21 4.66 -8.11
N ASN A 82 -8.19 3.50 -7.47
CA ASN A 82 -9.22 2.48 -7.62
C ASN A 82 -9.38 1.62 -6.36
N ASP A 83 -10.50 0.91 -6.23
CA ASP A 83 -10.81 0.05 -5.08
C ASP A 83 -10.80 -1.45 -5.42
N ALA A 84 -10.11 -1.85 -6.51
CA ALA A 84 -10.05 -3.24 -6.96
C ALA A 84 -9.41 -4.17 -5.92
N ILE A 85 -8.59 -3.64 -5.02
CA ILE A 85 -7.96 -4.39 -3.94
C ILE A 85 -8.96 -4.93 -2.90
N GLN A 86 -10.19 -4.40 -2.82
CA GLN A 86 -11.16 -4.73 -1.77
C GLN A 86 -11.35 -6.24 -1.56
N PHE A 87 -11.37 -7.03 -2.64
CA PHE A 87 -11.54 -8.49 -2.58
C PHE A 87 -10.32 -9.26 -2.06
N HIS A 88 -9.17 -8.59 -1.98
CA HIS A 88 -7.92 -9.15 -1.49
C HIS A 88 -7.65 -8.83 -0.01
N LEU A 89 -8.33 -7.83 0.55
CA LEU A 89 -8.17 -7.42 1.94
C LEU A 89 -8.57 -8.54 2.92
N SER A 90 -7.93 -8.56 4.09
CA SER A 90 -8.26 -9.52 5.13
C SER A 90 -9.47 -9.04 5.93
N PRO A 91 -10.48 -9.89 6.18
CA PRO A 91 -11.54 -9.58 7.13
C PRO A 91 -11.07 -9.60 8.59
N ALA A 92 -9.85 -10.08 8.87
CA ALA A 92 -9.25 -10.07 10.20
C ALA A 92 -8.52 -8.76 10.51
N ALA A 93 -8.19 -7.95 9.50
CA ALA A 93 -7.56 -6.66 9.70
C ALA A 93 -8.59 -5.61 10.13
N THR A 94 -8.24 -4.76 11.09
CA THR A 94 -9.09 -3.65 11.53
C THR A 94 -8.43 -2.30 11.27
N GLN A 95 -9.22 -1.23 11.22
CA GLN A 95 -8.65 0.11 11.07
C GLN A 95 -7.86 0.55 12.32
N SER A 96 -8.28 0.15 13.52
CA SER A 96 -7.62 0.55 14.77
C SER A 96 -6.27 -0.14 14.98
N ASP A 97 -6.16 -1.41 14.58
CA ASP A 97 -5.01 -2.22 14.97
C ASP A 97 -4.03 -2.44 13.82
N ASP A 98 -4.48 -2.27 12.57
CA ASP A 98 -3.72 -2.68 11.38
C ASP A 98 -3.43 -1.53 10.42
N HIS A 99 -3.93 -0.34 10.75
CA HIS A 99 -3.72 0.87 9.96
C HIS A 99 -3.21 2.00 10.85
N LEU A 100 -2.38 2.85 10.25
CA LEU A 100 -1.87 4.05 10.88
C LEU A 100 -2.28 5.25 10.05
N GLU A 101 -2.64 6.33 10.73
CA GLU A 101 -2.86 7.61 10.05
C GLU A 101 -1.53 8.09 9.47
N PHE A 102 -1.49 8.23 8.14
CA PHE A 102 -0.33 8.77 7.44
C PHE A 102 -0.34 10.30 7.48
N GLY A 103 -1.51 10.91 7.30
CA GLY A 103 -1.68 12.34 7.38
C GLY A 103 -3.03 12.83 6.86
N THR A 104 -3.23 14.14 7.03
CA THR A 104 -4.43 14.84 6.59
C THR A 104 -4.14 15.76 5.42
N TYR A 105 -5.14 15.92 4.55
CA TYR A 105 -5.04 16.59 3.27
C TYR A 105 -6.20 17.58 3.07
N PRO A 106 -5.95 18.76 2.46
CA PRO A 106 -4.64 19.20 2.00
C PRO A 106 -3.68 19.49 3.15
N ARG A 107 -2.38 19.32 2.90
CA ARG A 107 -1.29 19.64 3.83
C ARG A 107 -1.30 21.11 4.25
N ARG A 108 -1.98 21.98 3.48
CA ARG A 108 -2.20 23.40 3.78
C ARG A 108 -3.67 23.75 3.56
N GLY A 109 -4.35 24.24 4.59
CA GLY A 109 -5.75 24.64 4.53
C GLY A 109 -6.63 23.80 5.46
N GLU A 110 -7.94 23.83 5.20
CA GLU A 110 -8.92 23.03 5.95
C GLU A 110 -8.88 21.57 5.47
N PRO A 111 -8.61 20.58 6.35
CA PRO A 111 -8.50 19.18 5.96
C PRO A 111 -9.87 18.58 5.59
N GLY A 112 -9.95 18.00 4.39
CA GLY A 112 -11.13 17.24 3.92
C GLY A 112 -10.86 15.75 3.75
N LEU A 113 -9.61 15.32 3.84
CA LEU A 113 -9.19 13.94 3.60
C LEU A 113 -8.21 13.49 4.69
N ARG A 114 -8.43 12.30 5.24
CA ARG A 114 -7.49 11.56 6.09
C ARG A 114 -7.00 10.33 5.36
N VAL A 115 -5.70 10.15 5.30
CA VAL A 115 -5.08 8.99 4.64
C VAL A 115 -4.50 8.07 5.68
N PHE A 116 -4.80 6.79 5.53
CA PHE A 116 -4.29 5.71 6.36
C PHE A 116 -3.44 4.77 5.49
N VAL A 117 -2.46 4.13 6.12
CA VAL A 117 -1.64 3.09 5.50
C VAL A 117 -1.65 1.83 6.38
N PRO A 118 -1.58 0.63 5.80
CA PRO A 118 -1.45 -0.59 6.57
C PRO A 118 -0.11 -0.60 7.32
N SER A 119 -0.12 -1.21 8.52
CA SER A 119 1.09 -1.62 9.25
C SER A 119 2.01 -2.48 8.39
N ALA A 120 3.30 -2.53 8.74
CA ALA A 120 4.29 -3.36 8.05
C ALA A 120 3.85 -4.83 7.97
N GLU A 121 3.29 -5.36 9.06
CA GLU A 121 2.81 -6.73 9.19
C GLU A 121 1.63 -6.99 8.25
N TYR A 122 0.65 -6.08 8.21
CA TYR A 122 -0.50 -6.28 7.33
C TYR A 122 -0.09 -6.21 5.86
N LEU A 123 0.75 -5.24 5.51
CA LEU A 123 1.21 -5.08 4.14
C LEU A 123 2.08 -6.26 3.70
N LEU A 124 2.92 -6.80 4.59
CA LEU A 124 3.67 -8.03 4.36
C LEU A 124 2.72 -9.20 4.08
N ALA A 125 1.68 -9.39 4.91
CA ALA A 125 0.70 -10.46 4.70
C ALA A 125 -0.01 -10.34 3.34
N LEU A 126 -0.38 -9.13 2.91
CA LEU A 126 -0.97 -8.88 1.59
C LEU A 126 -0.01 -9.24 0.45
N LYS A 127 1.26 -8.86 0.57
CA LYS A 127 2.31 -9.20 -0.42
C LYS A 127 2.53 -10.71 -0.49
N LEU A 128 2.62 -11.40 0.65
CA LEU A 128 2.80 -12.86 0.70
C LEU A 128 1.59 -13.61 0.13
N LYS A 129 0.37 -13.13 0.38
CA LYS A 129 -0.85 -13.70 -0.22
C LYS A 129 -0.85 -13.58 -1.74
N ALA A 130 -0.42 -12.43 -2.28
CA ALA A 130 -0.46 -12.12 -3.71
C ALA A 130 0.87 -12.35 -4.45
N MET A 131 1.81 -13.07 -3.82
CA MET A 131 3.21 -13.19 -4.24
C MET A 131 3.37 -13.71 -5.67
N ARG A 132 4.04 -12.89 -6.49
CA ARG A 132 4.31 -13.02 -7.93
C ARG A 132 5.78 -12.73 -8.27
N VAL A 133 6.71 -13.08 -7.38
CA VAL A 133 8.15 -12.79 -7.56
C VAL A 133 8.79 -13.45 -8.79
N ALA A 134 8.12 -14.44 -9.39
CA ALA A 134 8.53 -15.06 -10.65
C ALA A 134 8.17 -14.24 -11.91
N ASP A 135 7.43 -13.13 -11.76
CA ASP A 135 7.14 -12.20 -12.85
C ASP A 135 8.46 -11.52 -13.31
N PRO A 136 8.82 -11.59 -14.61
CA PRO A 136 10.11 -11.10 -15.09
C PRO A 136 10.25 -9.57 -15.01
N VAL A 137 9.14 -8.83 -14.93
CA VAL A 137 9.12 -7.36 -14.93
C VAL A 137 8.90 -6.82 -13.51
N LYS A 138 7.90 -7.34 -12.80
CA LYS A 138 7.50 -6.83 -11.47
C LYS A 138 8.12 -7.65 -10.32
N GLY A 139 8.59 -8.87 -10.58
CA GLY A 139 9.07 -9.81 -9.57
C GLY A 139 10.28 -9.34 -8.76
N PRO A 140 11.34 -8.77 -9.37
CA PRO A 140 12.48 -8.25 -8.61
C PRO A 140 12.10 -7.14 -7.63
N LEU A 141 11.17 -6.28 -8.04
CA LEU A 141 10.69 -5.18 -7.22
C LEU A 141 9.78 -5.69 -6.07
N GLU A 142 8.93 -6.68 -6.34
CA GLU A 142 8.12 -7.32 -5.30
C GLU A 142 8.99 -8.09 -4.28
N ALA A 143 10.03 -8.79 -4.74
CA ALA A 143 11.00 -9.46 -3.87
C ALA A 143 11.68 -8.45 -2.92
N ARG A 144 12.07 -7.28 -3.45
CA ARG A 144 12.62 -6.19 -2.64
C ARG A 144 11.61 -5.66 -1.62
N ASP A 145 10.36 -5.40 -2.04
CA ASP A 145 9.30 -4.95 -1.14
C ASP A 145 9.10 -5.94 0.02
N ILE A 146 9.07 -7.24 -0.26
CA ILE A 146 8.90 -8.31 0.75
C ILE A 146 10.07 -8.32 1.74
N ARG A 147 11.32 -8.26 1.26
CA ARG A 147 12.51 -8.22 2.14
C ARG A 147 12.51 -7.00 3.05
N LYS A 148 12.25 -5.82 2.49
CA LYS A 148 12.21 -4.56 3.23
C LYS A 148 11.08 -4.56 4.27
N LEU A 149 9.91 -5.13 3.97
CA LEU A 149 8.83 -5.32 4.94
C LEU A 149 9.18 -6.34 6.03
N MET A 150 9.83 -7.46 5.69
CA MET A 150 10.33 -8.42 6.68
C MET A 150 11.32 -7.74 7.63
N ALA A 151 12.26 -6.94 7.11
CA ALA A 151 13.22 -6.19 7.91
C ALA A 151 12.53 -5.16 8.82
N ALA A 152 11.53 -4.42 8.31
CA ALA A 152 10.73 -3.49 9.12
C ALA A 152 10.03 -4.19 10.29
N CYS A 153 9.52 -5.40 10.07
CA CYS A 153 8.91 -6.23 11.10
C CYS A 153 9.93 -6.95 12.01
N GLY A 154 11.24 -6.76 11.81
CA GLY A 154 12.28 -7.46 12.56
C GLY A 154 12.36 -8.97 12.29
N LEU A 155 11.88 -9.43 11.13
CA LEU A 155 11.77 -10.85 10.79
C LEU A 155 12.97 -11.31 9.93
N THR A 156 13.61 -12.39 10.37
CA THR A 156 14.69 -13.04 9.60
C THR A 156 14.28 -14.40 9.05
N GLY A 157 13.20 -14.99 9.59
CA GLY A 157 12.76 -16.34 9.27
C GLY A 157 11.61 -16.40 8.26
N ILE A 158 11.64 -17.44 7.41
CA ILE A 158 10.52 -17.77 6.52
C ILE A 158 9.27 -18.11 7.34
N ASP A 159 9.43 -18.91 8.40
CA ASP A 159 8.27 -19.34 9.20
C ASP A 159 7.65 -18.18 9.99
N ASP A 160 8.43 -17.17 10.39
CA ASP A 160 7.88 -15.95 11.00
C ASP A 160 7.05 -15.15 9.98
N ALA A 161 7.53 -15.04 8.74
CA ALA A 161 6.76 -14.43 7.65
C ALA A 161 5.46 -15.21 7.36
N ILE A 162 5.49 -16.55 7.42
CA ILE A 162 4.27 -17.37 7.30
C ILE A 162 3.34 -17.21 8.52
N ALA A 163 3.89 -17.01 9.72
CA ALA A 163 3.09 -16.73 10.91
C ALA A 163 2.33 -15.40 10.76
N ILE A 164 2.98 -14.34 10.26
CA ILE A 164 2.32 -13.08 9.88
C ILE A 164 1.23 -13.32 8.83
N LEU A 165 1.54 -14.06 7.74
CA LEU A 165 0.52 -14.43 6.75
C LEU A 165 -0.69 -15.12 7.40
N GLY A 166 -0.46 -15.97 8.40
CA GLY A 166 -1.50 -16.73 9.09
C GLY A 166 -2.40 -15.89 9.98
N GLN A 167 -1.91 -14.78 10.55
CA GLN A 167 -2.73 -13.86 11.33
C GLN A 167 -3.87 -13.26 10.49
N TYR A 168 -3.59 -12.99 9.21
CA TYR A 168 -4.53 -12.33 8.30
C TYR A 168 -5.25 -13.28 7.36
N PHE A 169 -4.56 -14.33 6.93
CA PHE A 169 -5.03 -15.26 5.91
C PHE A 169 -4.74 -16.71 6.34
N PRO A 170 -5.43 -17.23 7.38
CA PRO A 170 -5.16 -18.56 7.93
C PRO A 170 -5.19 -19.69 6.88
N ARG A 171 -6.10 -19.60 5.91
CA ARG A 171 -6.19 -20.58 4.81
C ARG A 171 -4.97 -20.55 3.89
N SER A 172 -4.44 -19.37 3.61
CA SER A 172 -3.23 -19.21 2.79
C SER A 172 -1.99 -19.69 3.55
N ALA A 173 -1.91 -19.45 4.86
CA ALA A 173 -0.83 -19.96 5.70
C ALA A 173 -0.83 -21.49 5.84
N ALA A 174 -2.02 -22.11 5.88
CA ALA A 174 -2.18 -23.55 5.98
C ALA A 174 -1.63 -24.31 4.75
N ASP A 175 -1.59 -23.66 3.59
CA ASP A 175 -1.09 -24.21 2.32
C ASP A 175 0.02 -23.31 1.75
N ALA A 176 1.01 -22.98 2.58
CA ALA A 176 2.02 -21.98 2.25
C ALA A 176 3.30 -22.56 1.60
N ASP A 177 3.25 -23.74 1.00
CA ASP A 177 4.43 -24.38 0.36
C ASP A 177 4.99 -23.52 -0.78
N LYS A 178 4.10 -22.90 -1.58
CA LYS A 178 4.49 -21.93 -2.61
C LYS A 178 5.23 -20.74 -2.00
N GLN A 179 4.68 -20.15 -0.95
CA GLN A 179 5.25 -18.96 -0.29
C GLN A 179 6.61 -19.31 0.33
N ARG A 180 6.72 -20.45 1.01
CA ARG A 180 8.00 -20.93 1.55
C ARG A 180 9.04 -21.12 0.46
N PHE A 181 8.68 -21.74 -0.66
CA PHE A 181 9.57 -21.93 -1.79
C PHE A 181 10.06 -20.59 -2.37
N LEU A 182 9.15 -19.65 -2.63
CA LEU A 182 9.48 -18.35 -3.19
C LEU A 182 10.30 -17.49 -2.20
N LEU A 183 9.97 -17.52 -0.90
CA LEU A 183 10.72 -16.81 0.13
C LEU A 183 12.17 -17.30 0.25
N LYS A 184 12.44 -18.60 0.09
CA LYS A 184 13.81 -19.12 0.02
C LYS A 184 14.61 -18.43 -1.09
N HIS A 185 13.98 -18.22 -2.25
CA HIS A 185 14.63 -17.53 -3.36
C HIS A 185 14.79 -16.04 -3.09
N VAL A 186 13.77 -15.38 -2.54
CA VAL A 186 13.81 -13.94 -2.21
C VAL A 186 14.91 -13.62 -1.20
N LEU A 187 15.04 -14.43 -0.15
CA LEU A 187 16.02 -14.25 0.93
C LEU A 187 17.45 -14.66 0.52
N SER A 188 17.61 -15.42 -0.56
CA SER A 188 18.93 -15.76 -1.08
C SER A 188 19.54 -14.68 -1.99
N GLN A 189 18.77 -13.65 -2.34
CA GLN A 189 19.25 -12.53 -3.15
C GLN A 189 19.82 -11.45 -2.23
N GLU A 190 21.06 -11.03 -2.48
CA GLU A 190 21.65 -9.88 -1.79
C GLU A 190 20.91 -8.59 -2.19
N ASP A 191 20.60 -7.73 -1.20
CA ASP A 191 20.19 -6.34 -1.46
C ASP A 191 21.36 -5.42 -1.11
N PRO A 192 21.89 -4.65 -2.06
CA PRO A 192 22.96 -3.69 -1.77
C PRO A 192 22.54 -2.56 -0.82
N ASP A 193 21.24 -2.39 -0.56
CA ASP A 193 20.68 -1.50 0.44
C ASP A 193 20.01 -2.35 1.53
N ASP A 194 20.71 -2.57 2.65
CA ASP A 194 20.27 -3.46 3.75
C ASP A 194 19.76 -2.69 4.98
N ASP A 195 19.65 -1.36 4.88
CA ASP A 195 19.11 -0.59 6.00
C ASP A 195 17.61 -0.92 6.16
N PRO A 196 17.16 -1.28 7.38
CA PRO A 196 15.75 -1.52 7.63
C PRO A 196 15.00 -0.22 7.34
N PRO A 197 13.94 -0.27 6.52
CA PRO A 197 13.25 0.95 6.17
C PRO A 197 12.47 1.47 7.37
N ASP A 198 12.38 2.79 7.47
CA ASP A 198 11.38 3.41 8.32
C ASP A 198 10.00 3.08 7.73
N TYR A 199 9.29 2.15 8.37
CA TYR A 199 7.91 1.77 8.06
C TYR A 199 7.18 1.53 9.38
N PRO A 200 5.96 2.04 9.56
CA PRO A 200 5.26 1.88 10.83
C PRO A 200 4.92 0.42 11.15
N VAL A 201 5.37 -0.04 12.32
CA VAL A 201 5.02 -1.33 12.93
C VAL A 201 3.92 -1.13 13.97
N ARG A 202 3.23 -2.20 14.35
CA ARG A 202 2.27 -2.13 15.47
C ARG A 202 3.04 -1.95 16.79
N ASP A 203 2.50 -1.13 17.69
CA ASP A 203 2.89 -1.17 19.09
C ASP A 203 2.30 -2.46 19.70
N LEU A 204 3.17 -3.41 20.06
CA LEU A 204 2.79 -4.69 20.69
C LEU A 204 2.39 -4.52 22.17
#